data_AF-C4XY10-F1
#
_entry.id   AF-C4XY10-F1
#
_cell.length_a   1.000
_cell.length_b   1.000
_cell.length_c   1.000
_cell.angle_alpha   90.00
_cell.angle_beta   90.00
_cell.angle_gamma   90.00
#
_symmetry.space_group_name_H-M   'P 1'
#
loop_
_entity.id
_entity.type
_entity.pdbx_description
1 polymer ?
#
loop_
_entity_poly.entity_id
_entity_poly.type
_entity_poly.pdbx_seq_one_letter_code
_entity_poly.pdbx_strand_id
1 'polypeptide(L)'
;MRTILHFCSSLLVRFQPLCMSHTVQDFRKTQLHIWPKGQKTKQETKHACPLPYFMFPSRTCFQASAQFKSLFRSSMSRIASQAMILTAGCENASDNLHGMTLSSVCSLSVFPRPLLQFNLHLPSYTASSLHSNGGYLCLHVMPPTEKAVFLSRIFASGVKTDPEHFESKGDDGEVFHEMTTPFSHLSPTEYYFHQIKDRKANESLKVPVLKESEVAFICQKEKVVEIDNHEIWVVGVTDILLPNSAFANSKTGGLLYFDRGFHEVGPPLRET
;
A
#
# COMPACT_ATOMS: atom_id res chain seq x y z
N MET A 1 -44.55 20.65 44.66
CA MET A 1 -43.96 21.93 44.20
C MET A 1 -42.85 21.58 43.21
N ARG A 2 -43.19 21.59 41.92
CA ARG A 2 -42.91 22.63 40.90
C ARG A 2 -41.55 22.43 40.20
N THR A 3 -41.66 21.71 39.09
CA THR A 3 -40.98 21.84 37.79
C THR A 3 -40.41 23.22 37.48
N ILE A 4 -39.20 23.29 36.89
CA ILE A 4 -38.84 24.20 35.79
C ILE A 4 -37.88 23.47 34.82
N LEU A 5 -38.35 23.35 33.58
CA LEU A 5 -37.63 23.10 32.32
C LEU A 5 -37.06 24.42 31.79
N HIS A 6 -35.94 24.40 31.06
CA HIS A 6 -35.64 25.16 29.82
C HIS A 6 -34.17 24.85 29.39
N PHE A 7 -33.84 24.15 28.29
CA PHE A 7 -33.95 24.35 26.83
C PHE A 7 -32.74 25.09 26.17
N CYS A 8 -32.13 24.41 25.18
CA CYS A 8 -31.27 24.85 24.05
C CYS A 8 -29.94 25.60 24.36
N SER A 9 -28.83 25.42 23.64
CA SER A 9 -28.68 25.33 22.18
C SER A 9 -27.31 24.73 21.77
N SER A 10 -27.34 24.01 20.66
CA SER A 10 -26.29 23.62 19.72
C SER A 10 -25.03 24.50 19.60
N LEU A 11 -23.86 23.85 19.51
CA LEU A 11 -22.73 24.35 18.71
C LEU A 11 -22.23 23.24 17.77
N LEU A 12 -22.82 23.26 16.58
CA LEU A 12 -22.43 22.46 15.42
C LEU A 12 -21.32 23.25 14.71
N VAL A 13 -20.06 22.81 14.81
CA VAL A 13 -18.97 23.42 14.05
C VAL A 13 -19.06 22.91 12.62
N ARG A 14 -19.69 23.73 11.77
CA ARG A 14 -19.67 23.61 10.30
C ARG A 14 -18.29 24.01 9.79
N PHE A 15 -17.55 23.07 9.21
CA PHE A 15 -16.49 23.40 8.26
C PHE A 15 -17.11 23.58 6.87
N GLN A 16 -17.15 24.82 6.40
CA GLN A 16 -17.41 25.15 5.00
C GLN A 16 -16.08 25.06 4.22
N PRO A 17 -16.02 24.36 3.08
CA PRO A 17 -14.92 24.52 2.15
C PRO A 17 -15.17 25.75 1.25
N LEU A 18 -14.13 26.57 1.08
CA LEU A 18 -14.11 27.67 0.13
C LEU A 18 -14.35 27.14 -1.29
N CYS A 19 -15.40 27.64 -1.93
CA CYS A 19 -15.69 27.48 -3.33
C CYS A 19 -14.77 28.43 -4.13
N MET A 20 -13.88 27.89 -4.95
CA MET A 20 -13.38 28.60 -6.14
C MET A 20 -13.96 27.90 -7.37
N SER A 21 -14.90 28.59 -7.99
CA SER A 21 -15.55 28.25 -9.24
C SER A 21 -14.56 28.35 -10.41
N HIS A 22 -14.36 27.26 -11.13
CA HIS A 22 -14.16 27.33 -12.58
C HIS A 22 -14.96 26.22 -13.27
N THR A 23 -15.97 26.71 -13.98
CA THR A 23 -16.93 26.01 -14.83
C THR A 23 -16.22 25.37 -16.03
N VAL A 24 -16.40 24.07 -16.25
CA VAL A 24 -16.36 23.48 -17.60
C VAL A 24 -17.51 22.49 -17.70
N GLN A 25 -18.40 22.77 -18.65
CA GLN A 25 -19.69 22.14 -18.85
C GLN A 25 -19.58 20.75 -19.47
N ASP A 26 -20.43 19.88 -18.95
CA ASP A 26 -20.88 18.62 -19.55
C ASP A 26 -21.52 18.85 -20.92
N PHE A 27 -21.16 18.03 -21.91
CA PHE A 27 -21.94 17.88 -23.15
C PHE A 27 -22.09 16.40 -23.51
N ARG A 28 -23.23 15.82 -23.16
CA ARG A 28 -23.84 14.68 -23.85
C ARG A 28 -25.32 15.00 -24.09
N LYS A 29 -25.70 15.18 -25.36
CA LYS A 29 -26.88 14.55 -26.00
C LYS A 29 -27.14 15.05 -27.44
N THR A 30 -27.15 14.07 -28.36
CA THR A 30 -28.05 13.86 -29.53
C THR A 30 -28.34 14.99 -30.53
N GLN A 31 -28.07 14.74 -31.82
CA GLN A 31 -29.13 14.42 -32.80
C GLN A 31 -28.58 13.95 -34.16
N LEU A 32 -29.27 12.96 -34.75
CA LEU A 32 -29.18 12.54 -36.15
C LEU A 32 -29.87 13.56 -37.06
N HIS A 33 -29.30 13.83 -38.23
CA HIS A 33 -30.05 14.22 -39.43
C HIS A 33 -29.35 13.72 -40.71
N ILE A 34 -30.17 13.40 -41.70
CA ILE A 34 -29.92 12.56 -42.89
C ILE A 34 -29.73 13.44 -44.16
N TRP A 35 -28.66 13.15 -44.94
CA TRP A 35 -28.38 13.27 -46.40
C TRP A 35 -28.65 14.57 -47.22
N PRO A 36 -27.94 14.86 -48.36
CA PRO A 36 -27.96 14.07 -49.62
C PRO A 36 -26.60 13.89 -50.36
N LYS A 37 -26.58 12.90 -51.30
CA LYS A 37 -25.47 12.53 -52.20
C LYS A 37 -25.32 13.55 -53.35
N GLY A 38 -24.10 13.75 -53.88
CA GLY A 38 -23.92 14.36 -55.21
C GLY A 38 -22.50 14.82 -55.61
N GLN A 39 -21.76 13.92 -56.28
CA GLN A 39 -20.84 14.10 -57.44
C GLN A 39 -19.68 15.15 -57.49
N LYS A 40 -18.46 14.58 -57.53
CA LYS A 40 -17.34 14.66 -58.51
C LYS A 40 -16.58 15.98 -58.84
N THR A 41 -15.24 15.78 -58.86
CA THR A 41 -14.12 16.39 -59.64
C THR A 41 -13.53 17.75 -59.24
N LYS A 42 -12.27 17.78 -58.77
CA LYS A 42 -11.04 18.04 -59.56
C LYS A 42 -9.77 18.00 -58.67
N GLN A 43 -8.65 17.69 -59.30
CA GLN A 43 -7.28 17.63 -58.77
C GLN A 43 -6.75 19.03 -58.39
N GLU A 44 -5.97 19.12 -57.31
CA GLU A 44 -4.85 20.07 -57.10
C GLU A 44 -4.03 19.64 -55.86
N THR A 45 -2.90 18.98 -56.07
CA THR A 45 -1.51 19.44 -55.81
C THR A 45 -1.11 19.70 -54.35
N LYS A 46 -0.37 18.71 -53.81
CA LYS A 46 0.89 18.82 -53.06
C LYS A 46 1.09 20.03 -52.13
N HIS A 47 1.01 19.80 -50.82
CA HIS A 47 2.00 20.24 -49.84
C HIS A 47 1.84 19.40 -48.56
N ALA A 48 2.58 18.30 -48.48
CA ALA A 48 2.72 17.54 -47.26
C ALA A 48 3.75 18.24 -46.35
N CYS A 49 3.29 18.85 -45.26
CA CYS A 49 4.15 19.15 -44.12
C CYS A 49 4.45 17.83 -43.41
N PRO A 50 5.71 17.38 -43.31
CA PRO A 50 6.05 16.34 -42.35
C PRO A 50 6.03 17.00 -40.96
N LEU A 51 5.03 16.66 -40.16
CA LEU A 51 5.09 16.88 -38.72
C LEU A 51 6.39 16.24 -38.22
N PRO A 52 7.23 16.94 -37.44
CA PRO A 52 8.38 16.31 -36.85
C PRO A 52 7.85 15.21 -35.93
N TYR A 53 8.18 13.96 -36.27
CA TYR A 53 8.15 12.87 -35.33
C TYR A 53 8.90 13.37 -34.10
N PHE A 54 8.18 13.59 -33.00
CA PHE A 54 8.78 13.69 -31.68
C PHE A 54 9.44 12.34 -31.42
N MET A 55 10.70 12.26 -31.83
CA MET A 55 11.62 11.22 -31.43
C MET A 55 11.77 11.42 -29.93
N PHE A 56 11.00 10.67 -29.13
CA PHE A 56 11.27 10.57 -27.71
C PHE A 56 12.73 10.15 -27.58
N PRO A 57 13.58 10.92 -26.89
CA PRO A 57 14.95 10.49 -26.66
C PRO A 57 14.87 9.12 -26.01
N SER A 58 15.55 8.15 -26.62
CA SER A 58 15.79 6.83 -26.05
C SER A 58 16.09 7.01 -24.58
N ARG A 59 15.33 6.33 -23.70
CA ARG A 59 15.53 6.36 -22.25
C ARG A 59 16.98 5.97 -21.97
N THR A 60 17.88 6.93 -21.89
CA THR A 60 19.18 6.72 -21.28
C THR A 60 18.85 6.45 -19.83
N CYS A 61 19.02 5.20 -19.42
CA CYS A 61 18.85 4.78 -18.04
C CYS A 61 19.86 5.57 -17.21
N PHE A 62 19.44 6.70 -16.66
CA PHE A 62 20.27 7.50 -15.78
C PHE A 62 20.45 6.70 -14.49
N GLN A 63 21.49 5.88 -14.46
CA GLN A 63 21.87 5.16 -13.25
C GLN A 63 22.54 6.15 -12.29
N ALA A 64 21.89 6.40 -11.16
CA ALA A 64 22.49 7.21 -10.10
C ALA A 64 23.81 6.60 -9.62
N SER A 65 24.78 7.45 -9.30
CA SER A 65 26.07 7.02 -8.74
C SER A 65 25.88 6.28 -7.41
N ALA A 66 26.79 5.38 -7.07
CA ALA A 66 26.75 4.64 -5.80
C ALA A 66 26.76 5.60 -4.59
N GLN A 67 27.52 6.70 -4.68
CA GLN A 67 27.55 7.75 -3.67
C GLN A 67 26.18 8.41 -3.50
N PHE A 68 25.49 8.74 -4.59
CA PHE A 68 24.15 9.32 -4.54
C PHE A 68 23.13 8.34 -3.95
N LYS A 69 23.18 7.06 -4.32
CA LYS A 69 22.33 6.01 -3.74
C LYS A 69 22.52 5.88 -2.22
N SER A 70 23.78 5.92 -1.75
CA SER A 70 24.10 5.89 -0.32
C SER A 70 23.56 7.14 0.41
N LEU A 71 23.80 8.33 -0.16
CA LEU A 71 23.30 9.59 0.38
C LEU A 71 21.76 9.61 0.44
N PHE A 72 21.10 9.10 -0.59
CA PHE A 72 19.65 8.96 -0.63
C PHE A 72 19.15 8.06 0.50
N ARG A 73 19.73 6.86 0.67
CA ARG A 73 19.36 5.93 1.75
C ARG A 73 19.58 6.55 3.14
N SER A 74 20.71 7.24 3.34
CA SER A 74 21.01 7.95 4.58
C SER A 74 20.09 9.15 4.84
N SER A 75 19.64 9.83 3.79
CA SER A 75 18.66 10.90 3.92
C SER A 75 17.28 10.34 4.30
N MET A 76 16.88 9.22 3.68
CA MET A 76 15.63 8.54 4.00
C MET A 76 15.61 7.95 5.41
N SER A 77 16.76 7.54 5.97
CA SER A 77 16.82 7.04 7.37
C SER A 77 16.56 8.12 8.42
N ARG A 78 16.54 9.41 8.03
CA ARG A 78 16.17 10.52 8.91
C ARG A 78 14.65 10.72 9.02
N ILE A 79 13.86 9.96 8.26
CA ILE A 79 12.41 10.04 8.24
C ILE A 79 11.86 8.86 9.05
N ALA A 80 11.12 9.15 10.12
CA ALA A 80 10.40 8.12 10.85
C ALA A 80 9.21 7.64 10.01
N SER A 81 8.95 6.33 10.06
CA SER A 81 7.88 5.69 9.31
C SER A 81 7.17 4.67 10.19
N GLN A 82 5.86 4.48 9.99
CA GLN A 82 5.15 3.42 10.68
C GLN A 82 5.50 2.07 10.06
N ALA A 83 5.96 1.12 10.89
CA ALA A 83 6.19 -0.25 10.49
C ALA A 83 4.88 -1.04 10.60
N MET A 84 4.49 -1.67 9.50
CA MET A 84 3.36 -2.60 9.44
C MET A 84 3.83 -3.98 8.99
N ILE A 85 3.07 -5.00 9.33
CA ILE A 85 3.28 -6.36 8.81
C ILE A 85 2.22 -6.64 7.76
N LEU A 86 2.64 -7.01 6.56
CA LEU A 86 1.78 -7.53 5.50
C LEU A 86 1.74 -9.05 5.58
N THR A 87 0.55 -9.63 5.45
CA THR A 87 0.37 -11.07 5.19
C THR A 87 -0.43 -11.27 3.91
N ALA A 88 -0.04 -12.26 3.11
CA ALA A 88 -0.76 -12.64 1.91
C ALA A 88 -1.92 -13.58 2.25
N GLY A 89 -3.04 -13.46 1.52
CA GLY A 89 -4.12 -14.43 1.55
C GLY A 89 -3.70 -15.80 1.01
N CYS A 90 -4.35 -16.84 1.52
CA CYS A 90 -4.20 -18.22 1.08
C CYS A 90 -5.58 -18.89 0.94
N GLU A 91 -5.66 -19.96 0.16
CA GLU A 91 -6.88 -20.77 0.08
C GLU A 91 -6.84 -21.88 1.13
N ASN A 92 -5.71 -22.59 1.22
CA ASN A 92 -5.53 -23.67 2.19
C ASN A 92 -4.72 -23.20 3.40
N ALA A 93 -5.04 -23.76 4.57
CA ALA A 93 -4.26 -23.47 5.77
C ALA A 93 -2.87 -24.13 5.75
N SER A 94 -2.69 -25.13 4.87
CA SER A 94 -1.42 -25.82 4.62
C SER A 94 -0.55 -25.13 3.56
N ASP A 95 -1.05 -24.07 2.91
CA ASP A 95 -0.26 -23.32 1.94
C ASP A 95 0.90 -22.62 2.64
N ASN A 96 1.99 -22.40 1.90
CA ASN A 96 3.11 -21.62 2.39
C ASN A 96 2.65 -20.18 2.63
N LEU A 97 2.48 -19.83 3.91
CA LEU A 97 2.04 -18.52 4.32
C LEU A 97 3.16 -17.51 4.10
N HIS A 98 2.85 -16.42 3.40
CA HIS A 98 3.78 -15.37 3.08
C HIS A 98 3.42 -14.08 3.81
N GLY A 99 4.44 -13.33 4.17
CA GLY A 99 4.28 -12.03 4.78
C GLY A 99 5.62 -11.32 4.91
N MET A 100 5.57 -10.02 5.09
CA MET A 100 6.76 -9.21 5.30
C MET A 100 6.48 -7.92 6.06
N THR A 101 7.52 -7.35 6.67
CA THR A 101 7.44 -6.02 7.29
C THR A 101 7.64 -4.94 6.24
N LEU A 102 6.79 -3.91 6.26
CA LEU A 102 6.81 -2.78 5.35
C LEU A 102 6.75 -1.47 6.14
N SER A 103 7.50 -0.47 5.70
CA SER A 103 7.41 0.91 6.21
C SER A 103 6.93 1.92 5.17
N SER A 104 6.58 1.45 3.97
CA SER A 104 6.13 2.25 2.83
C SER A 104 4.60 2.45 2.80
N VAL A 105 3.88 1.98 3.82
CA VAL A 105 2.41 2.02 3.83
C VAL A 105 1.92 3.43 4.09
N CYS A 106 1.05 3.92 3.22
CA CYS A 106 0.43 5.25 3.32
C CYS A 106 -1.07 5.17 3.04
N SER A 107 -1.86 6.01 3.73
CA SER A 107 -3.26 6.24 3.35
C SER A 107 -3.32 7.00 2.02
N LEU A 108 -4.15 6.53 1.09
CA LEU A 108 -4.28 7.12 -0.24
C LEU A 108 -5.60 7.89 -0.43
N SER A 109 -6.72 7.32 0.00
CA SER A 109 -8.02 7.98 -0.09
C SER A 109 -9.00 7.47 0.96
N VAL A 110 -9.97 8.30 1.33
CA VAL A 110 -11.12 7.94 2.16
C VAL A 110 -12.42 7.91 1.32
N PHE A 111 -12.53 8.75 0.30
CA PHE A 111 -13.71 8.88 -0.57
C PHE A 111 -13.31 8.72 -2.05
N PRO A 112 -14.05 7.95 -2.88
CA PRO A 112 -15.32 7.28 -2.59
C PRO A 112 -15.20 5.98 -1.78
N ARG A 113 -14.00 5.42 -1.66
CA ARG A 113 -13.70 4.19 -0.92
C ARG A 113 -12.36 4.34 -0.19
N PRO A 114 -12.16 3.70 0.97
CA PRO A 114 -10.89 3.74 1.68
C PRO A 114 -9.80 2.97 0.91
N LEU A 115 -8.70 3.65 0.59
CA LEU A 115 -7.56 3.09 -0.13
C LEU A 115 -6.27 3.26 0.68
N LEU A 116 -5.41 2.25 0.62
CA LEU A 116 -4.04 2.29 1.10
C LEU A 116 -3.10 2.06 -0.07
N GLN A 117 -1.86 2.55 0.05
CA GLN A 117 -0.78 2.19 -0.86
C GLN A 117 0.45 1.70 -0.10
N PHE A 118 1.27 0.88 -0.75
CA PHE A 118 2.58 0.48 -0.28
C PHE A 118 3.47 0.04 -1.44
N ASN A 119 4.78 -0.04 -1.17
CA ASN A 119 5.77 -0.42 -2.17
C ASN A 119 6.34 -1.80 -1.83
N LEU A 120 6.49 -2.66 -2.84
CA LEU A 120 7.18 -3.94 -2.77
C LEU A 120 8.40 -3.94 -3.68
N HIS A 121 9.53 -4.45 -3.19
CA HIS A 121 10.71 -4.67 -4.01
C HIS A 121 10.56 -5.94 -4.85
N LEU A 122 11.04 -5.93 -6.09
CA LEU A 122 11.13 -7.09 -6.97
C LEU A 122 12.59 -7.56 -7.14
N PRO A 123 12.85 -8.87 -7.21
CA PRO A 123 11.90 -9.96 -7.07
C PRO A 123 11.47 -10.15 -5.60
N SER A 124 10.21 -10.57 -5.38
CA SER A 124 9.71 -10.90 -4.04
C SER A 124 8.71 -12.04 -4.10
N TYR A 125 8.93 -13.08 -3.29
CA TYR A 125 8.00 -14.20 -3.15
C TYR A 125 6.64 -13.74 -2.64
N THR A 126 6.63 -12.77 -1.72
CA THR A 126 5.39 -12.15 -1.24
C THR A 126 4.65 -11.47 -2.38
N ALA A 127 5.35 -10.77 -3.29
CA ALA A 127 4.70 -10.18 -4.48
C ALA A 127 4.10 -11.27 -5.39
N SER A 128 4.83 -12.35 -5.66
CA SER A 128 4.31 -13.48 -6.44
C SER A 128 3.07 -14.11 -5.81
N SER A 129 3.05 -14.27 -4.49
CA SER A 129 1.90 -14.78 -3.73
C SER A 129 0.70 -13.84 -3.78
N LEU A 130 0.92 -12.52 -3.69
CA LEU A 130 -0.14 -11.53 -3.83
C LEU A 130 -0.70 -11.49 -5.26
N HIS A 131 0.12 -11.70 -6.28
CA HIS A 131 -0.38 -11.79 -7.65
C HIS A 131 -1.22 -13.05 -7.88
N SER A 132 -0.78 -14.20 -7.34
CA SER A 132 -1.48 -15.48 -7.53
C SER A 132 -2.76 -15.60 -6.70
N ASN A 133 -2.81 -15.00 -5.50
CA ASN A 133 -3.97 -15.11 -4.61
C ASN A 133 -5.12 -14.14 -4.94
N GLY A 134 -5.07 -13.44 -6.08
CA GLY A 134 -6.06 -12.42 -6.45
C GLY A 134 -5.83 -11.05 -5.82
N GLY A 135 -4.72 -10.84 -5.12
CA GLY A 135 -4.34 -9.58 -4.50
C GLY A 135 -4.99 -9.34 -3.14
N TYR A 136 -5.39 -10.41 -2.44
CA TYR A 136 -5.95 -10.29 -1.10
C TYR A 136 -4.85 -10.38 -0.05
N LEU A 137 -4.92 -9.48 0.93
CA LEU A 137 -3.88 -9.34 1.95
C LEU A 137 -4.42 -8.70 3.22
N CYS A 138 -3.63 -8.79 4.29
CA CYS A 138 -3.89 -8.09 5.54
C CYS A 138 -2.69 -7.21 5.91
N LEU A 139 -2.95 -5.94 6.22
CA LEU A 139 -1.95 -5.00 6.76
C LEU A 139 -2.19 -4.82 8.26
N HIS A 140 -1.16 -5.10 9.06
CA HIS A 140 -1.23 -5.08 10.52
C HIS A 140 -0.50 -3.85 11.06
N VAL A 141 -1.24 -3.03 11.79
CA VAL A 141 -0.67 -2.01 12.67
C VAL A 141 -0.29 -2.69 13.97
N MET A 142 1.01 -2.79 14.23
CA MET A 142 1.53 -3.43 15.43
C MET A 142 1.64 -2.41 16.56
N PRO A 143 1.25 -2.73 17.80
CA PRO A 143 1.46 -1.85 18.95
C PRO A 143 2.96 -1.76 19.31
N PRO A 144 3.41 -0.77 20.09
CA PRO A 144 4.79 -0.65 20.54
C PRO A 144 5.09 -1.60 21.71
N THR A 145 4.96 -2.92 21.49
CA THR A 145 5.29 -3.96 22.48
C THR A 145 6.56 -4.71 22.08
N GLU A 146 7.25 -5.31 23.05
CA GLU A 146 8.42 -6.17 22.75
C GLU A 146 8.05 -7.32 21.80
N LYS A 147 6.86 -7.89 21.97
CA LYS A 147 6.35 -8.94 21.10
C LYS A 147 6.12 -8.44 19.68
N ALA A 148 5.53 -7.26 19.50
CA ALA A 148 5.38 -6.65 18.20
C ALA A 148 6.73 -6.38 17.52
N VAL A 149 7.73 -5.89 18.27
CA VAL A 149 9.10 -5.71 17.77
C VAL A 149 9.68 -7.04 17.28
N PHE A 150 9.53 -8.09 18.07
CA PHE A 150 9.99 -9.44 17.70
C PHE A 150 9.33 -9.94 16.41
N LEU A 151 8.00 -9.81 16.30
CA LEU A 151 7.27 -10.17 15.08
C LEU A 151 7.74 -9.35 13.88
N SER A 152 7.83 -8.02 14.00
CA SER A 152 8.30 -7.15 12.92
C SER A 152 9.71 -7.49 12.46
N ARG A 153 10.58 -8.01 13.35
CA ARG A 153 11.89 -8.54 12.95
C ARG A 153 11.77 -9.84 12.18
N ILE A 154 11.01 -10.82 12.67
CA ILE A 154 10.79 -12.10 11.96
C ILE A 154 10.29 -11.87 10.54
N PHE A 155 9.30 -10.99 10.36
CA PHE A 155 8.73 -10.67 9.06
C PHE A 155 9.66 -9.77 8.20
N ALA A 156 10.71 -9.19 8.76
CA ALA A 156 11.76 -8.48 8.01
C ALA A 156 12.95 -9.39 7.63
N SER A 157 13.12 -10.53 8.31
CA SER A 157 14.35 -11.33 8.29
C SER A 157 14.62 -12.15 7.02
N GLY A 158 13.75 -12.21 6.01
CA GLY A 158 14.06 -12.98 4.78
C GLY A 158 14.89 -12.23 3.75
N VAL A 159 15.78 -11.37 4.25
CA VAL A 159 17.00 -11.00 3.55
C VAL A 159 18.13 -11.37 4.49
N LYS A 160 18.44 -12.67 4.63
CA LYS A 160 19.69 -13.08 5.26
C LYS A 160 20.82 -12.82 4.28
N THR A 161 21.35 -11.60 4.32
CA THR A 161 22.74 -11.37 3.94
C THR A 161 23.59 -11.74 5.15
N ASP A 162 23.81 -13.02 5.39
CA ASP A 162 24.78 -13.43 6.41
C ASP A 162 26.20 -13.04 5.95
N PRO A 163 27.03 -12.39 6.79
CA PRO A 163 28.43 -12.11 6.48
C PRO A 163 29.35 -13.34 6.50
N GLU A 164 28.85 -14.52 6.87
CA GLU A 164 29.65 -15.75 6.97
C GLU A 164 29.43 -16.74 5.81
N HIS A 165 28.65 -16.35 4.79
CA HIS A 165 28.60 -17.04 3.48
C HIS A 165 29.06 -16.09 2.35
N PHE A 166 30.16 -15.38 2.59
CA PHE A 166 30.91 -14.72 1.53
C PHE A 166 31.59 -15.79 0.67
N GLU A 167 31.33 -15.74 -0.65
CA GLU A 167 31.86 -16.63 -1.71
C GLU A 167 30.84 -17.65 -2.26
N SER A 168 29.68 -17.18 -2.65
CA SER A 168 29.19 -17.59 -3.97
C SER A 168 28.85 -16.33 -4.76
N LYS A 169 29.86 -15.83 -5.47
CA LYS A 169 29.62 -14.96 -6.62
C LYS A 169 28.77 -15.76 -7.59
N GLY A 170 27.46 -15.54 -7.59
CA GLY A 170 26.73 -15.61 -8.84
C GLY A 170 27.39 -14.61 -9.78
N ASP A 171 27.69 -15.03 -11.00
CA ASP A 171 28.45 -14.28 -12.01
C ASP A 171 27.82 -12.90 -12.34
N ASP A 172 26.61 -12.62 -11.81
CA ASP A 172 25.77 -11.48 -12.15
C ASP A 172 25.44 -10.53 -10.97
N GLY A 173 25.95 -10.76 -9.76
CA GLY A 173 25.75 -9.83 -8.62
C GLY A 173 24.31 -9.75 -8.06
N GLU A 174 23.45 -10.72 -8.39
CA GLU A 174 22.09 -10.85 -7.85
C GLU A 174 22.13 -11.31 -6.39
N VAL A 175 21.46 -10.57 -5.50
CA VAL A 175 21.34 -10.90 -4.08
C VAL A 175 20.47 -12.16 -3.94
N PHE A 176 21.02 -13.23 -3.36
CA PHE A 176 20.26 -14.44 -3.06
C PHE A 176 19.15 -14.12 -2.05
N HIS A 177 17.90 -14.15 -2.51
CA HIS A 177 16.72 -13.93 -1.67
C HIS A 177 16.32 -15.25 -1.00
N GLU A 178 16.77 -15.50 0.24
CA GLU A 178 16.24 -16.61 1.03
C GLU A 178 14.72 -16.42 1.25
N MET A 179 13.91 -17.45 1.02
CA MET A 179 12.46 -17.36 1.20
C MET A 179 12.12 -16.97 2.65
N THR A 180 11.48 -15.82 2.85
CA THR A 180 10.85 -15.48 4.14
C THR A 180 9.82 -16.56 4.49
N THR A 181 10.05 -17.35 5.54
CA THR A 181 9.07 -18.27 6.12
C THR A 181 8.65 -17.82 7.52
N PRO A 182 8.11 -16.59 7.68
CA PRO A 182 7.93 -15.97 8.99
C PRO A 182 6.99 -16.77 9.90
N PHE A 183 6.02 -17.48 9.30
CA PHE A 183 5.07 -18.33 10.02
C PHE A 183 5.67 -19.59 10.63
N SER A 184 6.88 -20.01 10.22
CA SER A 184 7.58 -21.13 10.86
C SER A 184 8.07 -20.80 12.27
N HIS A 185 8.25 -19.51 12.57
CA HIS A 185 8.68 -19.00 13.88
C HIS A 185 7.50 -18.59 14.78
N LEU A 186 6.27 -18.74 14.29
CA LEU A 186 5.04 -18.37 14.98
C LEU A 186 4.36 -19.62 15.53
N SER A 187 3.85 -19.53 16.75
CA SER A 187 2.94 -20.55 17.26
C SER A 187 1.56 -20.44 16.59
N PRO A 188 0.83 -21.55 16.39
CA PRO A 188 -0.51 -21.51 15.77
C PRO A 188 -1.54 -20.67 16.54
N THR A 189 -1.26 -20.31 17.79
CA THR A 189 -2.14 -19.49 18.62
C THR A 189 -1.92 -17.99 18.42
N GLU A 190 -0.86 -17.56 17.73
CA GLU A 190 -0.50 -16.15 17.55
C GLU A 190 -1.20 -15.47 16.38
N TYR A 191 -1.81 -16.25 15.50
CA TYR A 191 -2.62 -15.76 14.40
C TYR A 191 -3.91 -16.57 14.27
N TYR A 192 -4.84 -16.08 13.48
CA TYR A 192 -6.02 -16.81 13.05
C TYR A 192 -6.32 -16.45 11.60
N PHE A 193 -7.16 -17.23 10.93
CA PHE A 193 -7.58 -16.91 9.58
C PHE A 193 -8.90 -16.14 9.58
N HIS A 194 -8.91 -15.01 8.87
CA HIS A 194 -10.13 -14.26 8.59
C HIS A 194 -10.65 -14.62 7.20
N GLN A 195 -11.91 -15.06 7.12
CA GLN A 195 -12.57 -15.40 5.86
C GLN A 195 -12.96 -14.13 5.11
N ILE A 196 -12.59 -14.04 3.83
CA ILE A 196 -12.86 -12.85 3.04
C ILE A 196 -14.31 -12.87 2.57
N LYS A 197 -15.08 -11.84 2.95
CA LYS A 197 -16.52 -11.73 2.63
C LYS A 197 -16.81 -11.05 1.28
N ASP A 198 -15.80 -10.88 0.43
CA ASP A 198 -15.96 -10.22 -0.85
C ASP A 198 -16.76 -11.14 -1.80
N ARG A 199 -17.77 -10.57 -2.48
CA ARG A 199 -18.56 -11.27 -3.50
C ARG A 199 -17.71 -11.77 -4.66
N LYS A 200 -16.52 -11.19 -4.86
CA LYS A 200 -15.55 -11.60 -5.88
C LYS A 200 -14.52 -12.61 -5.35
N ALA A 201 -14.47 -12.86 -4.05
CA ALA A 201 -13.55 -13.84 -3.48
C ALA A 201 -14.10 -15.25 -3.68
N ASN A 202 -13.19 -16.21 -3.87
CA ASN A 202 -13.51 -17.62 -3.69
C ASN A 202 -13.89 -17.83 -2.22
N GLU A 203 -14.95 -18.61 -1.93
CA GLU A 203 -15.40 -18.86 -0.55
C GLU A 203 -14.30 -19.47 0.34
N SER A 204 -13.33 -20.16 -0.27
CA SER A 204 -12.17 -20.74 0.41
C SER A 204 -11.12 -19.73 0.86
N LEU A 205 -11.10 -18.52 0.29
CA LEU A 205 -10.00 -17.58 0.48
C LEU A 205 -10.05 -16.93 1.87
N LYS A 206 -8.88 -16.92 2.52
CA LYS A 206 -8.69 -16.39 3.87
C LYS A 206 -7.36 -15.68 3.99
N VAL A 207 -7.27 -14.77 4.95
CA VAL A 207 -6.02 -14.05 5.25
C VAL A 207 -5.58 -14.33 6.68
N PRO A 208 -4.29 -14.59 6.93
CA PRO A 208 -3.76 -14.70 8.29
C PRO A 208 -3.78 -13.32 8.98
N VAL A 209 -4.38 -13.26 10.16
CA VAL A 209 -4.46 -12.07 11.00
C VAL A 209 -3.67 -12.30 12.28
N LEU A 210 -2.67 -11.45 12.54
CA LEU A 210 -1.85 -11.50 13.75
C LEU A 210 -2.63 -10.98 14.96
N LYS A 211 -2.76 -11.79 16.01
CA LYS A 211 -3.52 -11.43 17.22
C LYS A 211 -2.90 -10.30 18.03
N GLU A 212 -1.59 -10.09 17.89
CA GLU A 212 -0.88 -9.01 18.58
C GLU A 212 -1.22 -7.63 18.01
N SER A 213 -1.73 -7.55 16.77
CA SER A 213 -1.98 -6.28 16.09
C SER A 213 -3.07 -5.44 16.76
N GLU A 214 -2.88 -4.12 16.77
CA GLU A 214 -3.85 -3.13 17.24
C GLU A 214 -4.98 -2.99 16.22
N VAL A 215 -4.62 -2.83 14.95
CA VAL A 215 -5.55 -2.75 13.82
C VAL A 215 -5.07 -3.69 12.71
N ALA A 216 -6.00 -4.42 12.09
CA ALA A 216 -5.74 -5.22 10.91
C ALA A 216 -6.67 -4.79 9.78
N PHE A 217 -6.10 -4.27 8.69
CA PHE A 217 -6.82 -3.87 7.49
C PHE A 217 -6.86 -5.03 6.50
N ILE A 218 -8.05 -5.58 6.27
CA ILE A 218 -8.28 -6.57 5.23
C ILE A 218 -8.42 -5.83 3.91
N CYS A 219 -7.60 -6.19 2.94
CA CYS A 219 -7.44 -5.43 1.72
C CYS A 219 -7.53 -6.31 0.47
N GLN A 220 -7.96 -5.68 -0.62
CA GLN A 220 -7.95 -6.26 -1.96
C GLN A 220 -7.21 -5.32 -2.92
N LYS A 221 -6.36 -5.89 -3.78
CA LYS A 221 -5.69 -5.17 -4.88
C LYS A 221 -6.69 -4.43 -5.76
N GLU A 222 -6.42 -3.13 -5.95
CA GLU A 222 -7.12 -2.27 -6.91
C GLU A 222 -6.22 -1.98 -8.12
N LYS A 223 -4.94 -1.68 -7.89
CA LYS A 223 -3.98 -1.37 -8.95
C LYS A 223 -2.56 -1.70 -8.53
N VAL A 224 -1.74 -2.14 -9.48
CA VAL A 224 -0.30 -2.30 -9.31
C VAL A 224 0.40 -1.51 -10.41
N VAL A 225 1.45 -0.79 -10.05
CA VAL A 225 2.28 -0.03 -10.98
C VAL A 225 3.73 -0.44 -10.79
N GLU A 226 4.33 -1.01 -11.82
CA GLU A 226 5.76 -1.32 -11.85
C GLU A 226 6.57 -0.05 -12.12
N ILE A 227 7.55 0.20 -11.25
CA ILE A 227 8.50 1.31 -11.36
C ILE A 227 9.89 0.75 -11.01
N ASP A 228 10.75 0.66 -12.03
CA ASP A 228 12.09 0.08 -11.92
C ASP A 228 12.08 -1.30 -11.25
N ASN A 229 12.68 -1.43 -10.07
CA ASN A 229 12.75 -2.66 -9.28
C ASN A 229 11.69 -2.73 -8.17
N HIS A 230 10.62 -1.96 -8.27
CA HIS A 230 9.54 -1.95 -7.29
C HIS A 230 8.17 -1.99 -7.95
N GLU A 231 7.21 -2.51 -7.21
CA GLU A 231 5.79 -2.37 -7.48
C GLU A 231 5.17 -1.44 -6.44
N ILE A 232 4.41 -0.45 -6.92
CA ILE A 232 3.49 0.32 -6.08
C ILE A 232 2.13 -0.34 -6.14
N TRP A 233 1.68 -0.80 -4.98
CA TRP A 233 0.39 -1.44 -4.80
C TRP A 233 -0.60 -0.44 -4.23
N VAL A 234 -1.75 -0.32 -4.87
CA VAL A 234 -2.94 0.37 -4.36
C VAL A 234 -3.97 -0.69 -4.02
N VAL A 235 -4.46 -0.64 -2.79
CA VAL A 235 -5.41 -1.63 -2.26
C VAL A 235 -6.62 -0.95 -1.64
N GLY A 236 -7.78 -1.53 -1.85
CA GLY A 236 -9.03 -1.13 -1.20
C GLY A 236 -9.20 -1.87 0.12
N VAL A 237 -9.56 -1.13 1.17
CA VAL A 237 -9.86 -1.72 2.49
C VAL A 237 -11.29 -2.27 2.46
N THR A 238 -11.44 -3.57 2.71
CA THR A 238 -12.72 -4.28 2.67
C THR A 238 -13.27 -4.59 4.07
N ASP A 239 -12.40 -4.78 5.06
CA ASP A 239 -12.76 -4.95 6.46
C ASP A 239 -11.67 -4.38 7.38
N ILE A 240 -12.05 -4.00 8.61
CA ILE A 240 -11.14 -3.47 9.63
C ILE A 240 -11.38 -4.24 10.92
N LEU A 241 -10.33 -4.91 11.39
CA LEU A 241 -10.38 -5.71 12.60
C LEU A 241 -9.56 -5.05 13.71
N LEU A 242 -9.95 -5.33 14.96
CA LEU A 242 -9.22 -4.96 16.18
C LEU A 242 -8.85 -6.25 16.94
N PRO A 243 -7.83 -7.00 16.50
CA PRO A 243 -7.58 -8.35 17.00
C PRO A 243 -7.21 -8.41 18.48
N ASN A 244 -6.52 -7.37 18.97
CA ASN A 244 -6.10 -7.27 20.36
C ASN A 244 -7.00 -6.28 21.13
N SER A 245 -7.88 -6.82 21.98
CA SER A 245 -8.80 -6.01 22.78
C SER A 245 -8.11 -5.08 23.79
N ALA A 246 -6.85 -5.36 24.16
CA ALA A 246 -6.06 -4.48 25.03
C ALA A 246 -5.84 -3.09 24.42
N PHE A 247 -5.90 -2.98 23.09
CA PHE A 247 -5.71 -1.71 22.36
C PHE A 247 -7.00 -1.17 21.74
N ALA A 248 -8.16 -1.78 21.99
CA ALA A 248 -9.42 -1.37 21.33
C ALA A 248 -9.83 0.08 21.63
N ASN A 249 -9.41 0.63 22.78
CA ASN A 249 -9.76 1.98 23.23
C ASN A 249 -8.55 2.90 23.37
N SER A 250 -7.35 2.47 22.97
CA SER A 250 -6.12 3.26 23.07
C SER A 250 -5.47 3.38 21.70
N LYS A 251 -4.95 4.57 21.39
CA LYS A 251 -4.19 4.80 20.16
C LYS A 251 -2.72 4.83 20.53
N THR A 252 -1.98 3.80 20.15
CA THR A 252 -0.56 3.73 20.49
C THR A 252 0.31 4.50 19.50
N GLY A 253 -0.25 4.82 18.32
CA GLY A 253 0.50 5.34 17.18
C GLY A 253 1.20 4.23 16.37
N GLY A 254 1.11 2.99 16.83
CA GLY A 254 1.76 1.83 16.25
C GLY A 254 3.27 1.85 16.42
N LEU A 255 3.92 0.83 15.86
CA LEU A 255 5.36 0.67 15.88
C LEU A 255 6.03 1.62 14.87
N LEU A 256 6.91 2.49 15.33
CA LEU A 256 7.68 3.37 14.46
C LEU A 256 9.04 2.77 14.16
N TYR A 257 9.48 2.88 12.90
CA TYR A 257 10.84 2.56 12.49
C TYR A 257 11.60 3.85 12.17
N PHE A 258 12.69 4.06 12.89
CA PHE A 258 13.56 5.22 12.75
C PHE A 258 14.99 4.84 13.16
N ASP A 259 15.98 5.35 12.43
CA ASP A 259 17.41 5.11 12.69
C ASP A 259 17.77 3.64 12.99
N ARG A 260 17.23 2.72 12.17
CA ARG A 260 17.43 1.25 12.28
C ARG A 260 16.87 0.62 13.57
N GLY A 261 16.14 1.39 14.38
CA GLY A 261 15.47 0.95 15.59
C GLY A 261 13.95 0.97 15.46
N PHE A 262 13.30 0.30 16.41
CA PHE A 262 11.87 0.45 16.63
C PHE A 262 11.61 1.38 17.80
N HIS A 263 10.61 2.24 17.68
CA HIS A 263 10.28 3.29 18.61
C HIS A 263 8.77 3.35 18.85
N GLU A 264 8.39 3.95 19.97
CA GLU A 264 7.02 4.33 20.27
C GLU A 264 6.79 5.82 20.03
N VAL A 265 5.53 6.23 19.88
CA VAL A 265 5.17 7.64 19.78
C VAL A 265 5.30 8.30 21.15
N GLY A 266 6.16 9.32 21.24
CA GLY A 266 6.31 10.12 22.46
C GLY A 266 5.14 11.10 22.69
N PRO A 267 5.20 11.88 23.78
CA PRO A 267 4.20 12.91 24.07
C PRO A 267 4.06 13.94 22.93
N PRO A 268 2.86 14.52 22.72
CA PRO A 268 2.66 15.53 21.71
C PRO A 268 3.47 16.79 22.01
N LEU A 269 4.09 17.35 20.98
CA LEU A 269 4.72 18.66 21.05
C LEU A 269 3.65 19.74 21.24
N ARG A 270 3.96 20.74 22.07
CA ARG A 270 3.10 21.90 22.29
C ARG A 270 3.83 23.16 21.84
N GLU A 271 3.11 24.01 21.13
CA GLU A 271 3.53 25.39 20.91
C GLU A 271 3.38 26.12 22.26
N THR A 272 4.45 26.77 22.72
CA THR A 272 4.45 27.60 23.93
C THR A 272 3.93 29.00 23.63
#